data_AF-A0A4Q4NYW4-F1
#
_entry.id   AF-A0A4Q4NYW4-F1
#
_cell.length_a   1.000
_cell.length_b   1.000
_cell.length_c   1.000
_cell.angle_alpha   90.00
_cell.angle_beta   90.00
_cell.angle_gamma   90.00
#
_symmetry.space_group_name_H-M   'P 1'
#
loop_
_entity.id
_entity.type
_entity.pdbx_description
1 polymer ?
#
loop_
_entity_poly.entity_id
_entity_poly.type
_entity_poly.pdbx_seq_one_letter_code
_entity_poly.pdbx_strand_id
1 'polypeptide(L)'
;MRYAFVPLAFGLGANAYVARANTQCFKLSASGGASGVLGQLDDGQNRIGGNHPTGCYCLDGNGGFTDSNGRGCILTPPTTQFQCDVGATPTNGFAVSSSGSVTYNGSGKFYACPVNDSGEYNVYTTPAPGQTKCVEISLGSAGSCGASASQPAASKPAGSYPAATPPAATKTKPSETPKPTPEAPKPTPEAPKPTPETPKPSMPAPQESECVPKVVTVTVTQPMAPPASMPAPSQPAQSKPAPPPESMPAPPASQPAASKPAASMPTPSKPAPSAPAASGACPQDLNGNYQYPHLIVPVDSEHPDKAYGTSYNGTISAHICTIFNFDIPASYAGKTCSAMFMLPKKEDLETSDYTISGQGDCTVSKLKGNANAQTTWSNAPAKAGDLASVELSPGNTYTVESGDCEAGKTVSYEICGSGDFSINYFQDYNPSPIGMYIRQC
;
A
#
# COMPACT_ATOMS: atom_id res chain seq x y z
N MET A 1 53.05 51.25 -25.25
CA MET A 1 52.47 50.28 -24.31
C MET A 1 51.19 49.75 -24.92
N ARG A 2 51.19 48.50 -25.41
CA ARG A 2 49.99 47.83 -25.97
C ARG A 2 49.67 46.68 -25.02
N TYR A 3 48.59 46.80 -24.25
CA TYR A 3 48.12 45.77 -23.34
C TYR A 3 47.21 44.80 -24.10
N ALA A 4 47.58 43.52 -24.12
CA ALA A 4 46.74 42.44 -24.59
C ALA A 4 45.84 41.98 -23.44
N PHE A 5 44.51 42.04 -23.61
CA PHE A 5 43.55 41.43 -22.72
C PHE A 5 43.21 40.04 -23.23
N VAL A 6 43.48 39.02 -22.42
CA VAL A 6 43.04 37.63 -22.64
C VAL A 6 41.65 37.49 -22.03
N PRO A 7 40.60 37.09 -22.79
CA PRO A 7 39.33 36.73 -22.19
C PRO A 7 39.41 35.32 -21.62
N LEU A 8 39.21 35.18 -20.31
CA LEU A 8 38.97 33.91 -19.64
C LEU A 8 37.53 33.46 -19.95
N ALA A 9 37.39 32.39 -20.74
CA ALA A 9 36.10 31.75 -20.96
C ALA A 9 35.77 30.83 -19.77
N PHE A 10 34.75 31.18 -18.98
CA PHE A 10 34.15 30.25 -18.02
C PHE A 10 33.16 29.36 -18.77
N GLY A 11 33.54 28.10 -19.00
CA GLY A 11 32.62 27.06 -19.45
C GLY A 11 31.71 26.64 -18.30
N LEU A 12 30.42 26.95 -18.39
CA LEU A 12 29.40 26.35 -17.51
C LEU A 12 29.16 24.92 -17.98
N GLY A 13 29.79 23.96 -17.31
CA GLY A 13 29.45 22.55 -17.45
C GLY A 13 28.10 22.28 -16.80
N ALA A 14 27.10 21.89 -17.60
CA ALA A 14 25.86 21.33 -17.09
C ALA A 14 26.16 19.96 -16.47
N ASN A 15 26.32 19.90 -15.15
CA ASN A 15 26.20 18.64 -14.43
C ASN A 15 24.72 18.27 -14.43
N ALA A 16 24.32 17.39 -15.35
CA ALA A 16 23.07 16.67 -15.21
C ALA A 16 23.12 15.91 -13.88
N TYR A 17 22.29 16.33 -12.92
CA TYR A 17 22.02 15.53 -11.73
C TYR A 17 21.29 14.26 -12.19
N VAL A 18 22.04 13.20 -12.42
CA VAL A 18 21.49 11.85 -12.36
C VAL A 18 21.18 11.62 -10.89
N ALA A 19 19.91 11.68 -10.51
CA ALA A 19 19.45 11.20 -9.21
C ALA A 19 19.79 9.70 -9.12
N ARG A 20 20.96 9.38 -8.56
CA ARG A 20 21.28 8.02 -8.14
C ARG A 20 20.37 7.73 -6.95
N ALA A 21 19.34 6.92 -7.16
CA ALA A 21 18.65 6.29 -6.04
C ALA A 21 19.71 5.51 -5.26
N ASN A 22 20.08 5.99 -4.08
CA ASN A 22 21.02 5.30 -3.19
C ASN A 22 20.28 4.11 -2.60
N THR A 23 20.29 2.97 -3.30
CA THR A 23 19.87 1.69 -2.74
C THR A 23 20.82 1.37 -1.59
N GLN A 24 20.31 1.38 -0.35
CA GLN A 24 21.11 1.05 0.82
C GLN A 24 20.90 -0.41 1.20
N CYS A 25 22.00 -1.16 1.36
CA CYS A 25 21.95 -2.57 1.70
C CYS A 25 22.36 -2.80 3.15
N PHE A 26 21.49 -3.48 3.90
CA PHE A 26 21.62 -3.71 5.32
C PHE A 26 21.52 -5.19 5.66
N LYS A 27 22.19 -5.58 6.74
CA LYS A 27 21.82 -6.75 7.50
C LYS A 27 20.65 -6.37 8.39
N LEU A 28 19.67 -7.25 8.56
CA LEU A 28 18.55 -7.02 9.47
C LEU A 28 18.75 -7.79 10.77
N SER A 29 18.35 -7.22 11.89
CA SER A 29 18.27 -7.87 13.20
C SER A 29 16.87 -7.77 13.77
N ALA A 30 16.45 -8.82 14.48
CA ALA A 30 15.28 -8.83 15.32
C ALA A 30 15.66 -8.59 16.78
N SER A 31 14.76 -7.94 17.50
CA SER A 31 14.81 -7.73 18.95
C SER A 31 13.41 -7.90 19.56
N GLY A 32 13.33 -8.22 20.85
CA GLY A 32 12.05 -8.47 21.54
C GLY A 32 11.90 -9.95 21.91
N GLY A 33 10.73 -10.55 21.61
CA GLY A 33 10.42 -11.92 22.02
C GLY A 33 11.32 -12.99 21.37
N ALA A 34 11.80 -12.75 20.17
CA ALA A 34 12.92 -13.47 19.55
C ALA A 34 13.95 -12.45 19.07
N SER A 35 15.23 -12.77 19.18
CA SER A 35 16.31 -11.82 18.90
C SER A 35 17.46 -12.48 18.13
N GLY A 36 18.09 -11.72 17.26
CA GLY A 36 19.23 -12.19 16.45
C GLY A 36 19.28 -11.52 15.08
N VAL A 37 20.43 -11.65 14.40
CA VAL A 37 20.56 -11.23 13.01
C VAL A 37 19.78 -12.20 12.12
N LEU A 38 19.05 -11.68 11.14
CA LEU A 38 18.28 -12.50 10.21
C LEU A 38 19.24 -13.27 9.29
N GLY A 39 19.14 -14.59 9.36
CA GLY A 39 19.70 -15.48 8.36
C GLY A 39 18.72 -15.68 7.21
N GLN A 40 19.21 -16.18 6.08
CA GLN A 40 18.40 -16.54 4.93
C GLN A 40 18.74 -17.94 4.46
N LEU A 41 17.72 -18.75 4.17
CA LEU A 41 17.87 -20.05 3.54
C LEU A 41 18.17 -19.90 2.03
N ASP A 42 18.71 -20.96 1.42
CA ASP A 42 19.05 -20.96 -0.01
C ASP A 42 17.83 -20.71 -0.91
N ASP A 43 16.63 -21.06 -0.44
CA ASP A 43 15.36 -20.81 -1.14
C ASP A 43 14.84 -19.37 -0.97
N GLY A 44 15.40 -18.60 -0.03
CA GLY A 44 15.07 -17.19 0.21
C GLY A 44 14.18 -16.91 1.43
N GLN A 45 13.83 -17.93 2.20
CA GLN A 45 13.12 -17.75 3.47
C GLN A 45 14.02 -17.09 4.53
N ASN A 46 13.50 -16.06 5.20
CA ASN A 46 14.22 -15.34 6.25
C ASN A 46 13.99 -16.00 7.63
N ARG A 47 15.06 -16.15 8.42
CA ARG A 47 15.07 -16.85 9.71
C ARG A 47 15.69 -16.01 10.81
N ILE A 48 15.11 -16.07 12.00
CA ILE A 48 15.80 -15.71 13.24
C ILE A 48 16.27 -17.02 13.89
N GLY A 49 17.54 -17.09 14.29
CA GLY A 49 18.14 -18.32 14.83
C GLY A 49 18.68 -19.27 13.75
N GLY A 50 18.94 -20.52 14.12
CA GLY A 50 19.30 -21.60 13.18
C GLY A 50 20.71 -21.56 12.57
N ASN A 51 21.54 -20.57 12.92
CA ASN A 51 22.90 -20.39 12.39
C ASN A 51 22.98 -20.36 10.85
N HIS A 52 21.95 -19.85 10.19
CA HIS A 52 21.94 -19.69 8.74
C HIS A 52 22.88 -18.54 8.28
N PRO A 53 23.35 -18.56 7.03
CA PRO A 53 24.07 -17.44 6.44
C PRO A 53 23.28 -16.14 6.61
N THR A 54 23.96 -15.08 7.05
CA THR A 54 23.33 -13.77 7.26
C THR A 54 22.77 -13.21 5.96
N GLY A 55 21.49 -12.85 5.96
CA GLY A 55 20.85 -12.21 4.83
C GLY A 55 21.33 -10.77 4.65
N CYS A 56 21.39 -10.33 3.39
CA CYS A 56 21.66 -8.95 3.01
C CYS A 56 20.50 -8.42 2.19
N TYR A 57 19.95 -7.27 2.58
CA TYR A 57 18.73 -6.72 2.03
C TYR A 57 18.96 -5.28 1.57
N CYS A 58 18.77 -5.05 0.28
CA CYS A 58 18.89 -3.76 -0.38
C CYS A 58 17.52 -3.11 -0.46
N LEU A 59 17.33 -2.01 0.26
CA LEU A 59 16.10 -1.22 0.22
C LEU A 59 16.16 -0.26 -0.97
N ASP A 60 15.18 -0.34 -1.85
CA ASP A 60 15.02 0.60 -2.95
C ASP A 60 14.26 1.87 -2.52
N GLY A 61 14.19 2.86 -3.42
CA GLY A 61 13.49 4.13 -3.16
C GLY A 61 11.96 4.01 -3.07
N ASN A 62 11.39 2.85 -3.40
CA ASN A 62 9.95 2.57 -3.30
C ASN A 62 9.60 1.82 -2.01
N GLY A 63 10.59 1.54 -1.15
CA GLY A 63 10.39 0.78 0.08
C GLY A 63 10.28 -0.72 -0.15
N GLY A 64 10.82 -1.23 -1.25
CA GLY A 64 10.93 -2.66 -1.54
C GLY A 64 12.31 -3.20 -1.17
N PHE A 65 12.36 -4.32 -0.44
CA PHE A 65 13.62 -5.02 -0.19
C PHE A 65 13.93 -6.02 -1.31
N THR A 66 15.19 -6.07 -1.74
CA THR A 66 15.74 -7.13 -2.60
C THR A 66 16.91 -7.78 -1.88
N ASP A 67 17.02 -9.11 -1.90
CA ASP A 67 18.16 -9.79 -1.26
C ASP A 67 19.45 -9.78 -2.12
N SER A 68 20.54 -10.31 -1.58
CA SER A 68 21.82 -10.41 -2.29
C SER A 68 21.80 -11.27 -3.55
N ASN A 69 20.80 -12.14 -3.70
CA ASN A 69 20.61 -12.98 -4.89
C ASN A 69 19.70 -12.32 -5.93
N GLY A 70 19.25 -11.08 -5.69
CA GLY A 70 18.35 -10.35 -6.59
C GLY A 70 16.89 -10.79 -6.48
N ARG A 71 16.51 -11.52 -5.42
CA ARG A 71 15.13 -11.93 -5.17
C ARG A 71 14.36 -10.80 -4.50
N GLY A 72 13.19 -10.48 -5.02
CA GLY A 72 12.33 -9.50 -4.39
C GLY A 72 11.74 -10.06 -3.09
N CYS A 73 11.90 -9.30 -2.01
CA CYS A 73 11.36 -9.67 -0.72
C CYS A 73 9.89 -9.28 -0.63
N ILE A 74 9.05 -10.25 -0.30
CA ILE A 74 7.59 -10.13 -0.27
C ILE A 74 7.03 -10.42 1.12
N LEU A 75 5.83 -9.92 1.36
CA LEU A 75 4.97 -10.39 2.43
C LEU A 75 3.93 -11.34 1.84
N THR A 76 4.10 -12.64 2.04
CA THR A 76 3.26 -13.64 1.38
C THR A 76 1.79 -13.54 1.80
N PRO A 77 0.84 -13.35 0.87
CA PRO A 77 -0.56 -13.49 1.21
C PRO A 77 -0.90 -14.96 1.51
N PRO A 78 -1.78 -15.25 2.49
CA PRO A 78 -2.44 -14.34 3.43
C PRO A 78 -1.67 -14.14 4.75
N THR A 79 -0.54 -14.83 4.95
CA THR A 79 0.11 -14.96 6.25
C THR A 79 1.04 -13.80 6.59
N THR A 80 1.37 -12.97 5.60
CA THR A 80 2.30 -11.84 5.67
C THR A 80 3.73 -12.24 6.05
N GLN A 81 4.18 -13.44 5.67
CA GLN A 81 5.55 -13.87 5.96
C GLN A 81 6.54 -13.06 5.13
N PHE A 82 7.56 -12.53 5.79
CA PHE A 82 8.65 -11.82 5.14
C PHE A 82 9.70 -12.80 4.61
N GLN A 83 9.72 -13.01 3.29
CA GLN A 83 10.65 -13.90 2.58
C GLN A 83 11.07 -13.27 1.24
N CYS A 84 12.08 -13.81 0.55
CA CYS A 84 12.51 -13.29 -0.75
C CYS A 84 12.47 -14.36 -1.83
N ASP A 85 11.67 -14.14 -2.88
CA ASP A 85 11.35 -15.17 -3.87
C ASP A 85 11.93 -14.82 -5.25
N VAL A 86 12.36 -15.84 -6.00
CA VAL A 86 12.92 -15.67 -7.35
C VAL A 86 11.86 -15.09 -8.29
N GLY A 87 12.19 -13.98 -8.94
CA GLY A 87 11.29 -13.30 -9.87
C GLY A 87 10.13 -12.55 -9.21
N ALA A 88 10.05 -12.53 -7.88
CA ALA A 88 9.04 -11.76 -7.19
C ALA A 88 9.34 -10.27 -7.28
N THR A 89 8.28 -9.47 -7.45
CA THR A 89 8.36 -8.02 -7.28
C THR A 89 8.37 -7.73 -5.79
N PRO A 90 9.35 -6.97 -5.25
CA PRO A 90 9.39 -6.61 -3.84
C PRO A 90 8.06 -6.04 -3.35
N THR A 91 7.63 -6.47 -2.17
CA THR A 91 6.53 -5.79 -1.48
C THR A 91 7.04 -4.45 -0.98
N ASN A 92 6.46 -3.38 -1.48
CA ASN A 92 6.76 -2.01 -1.07
C ASN A 92 6.11 -1.67 0.28
N GLY A 93 6.59 -0.61 0.92
CA GLY A 93 6.09 -0.13 2.22
C GLY A 93 7.06 -0.35 3.37
N PHE A 94 8.22 -0.97 3.12
CA PHE A 94 9.29 -0.99 4.11
C PHE A 94 10.03 0.35 4.16
N ALA A 95 10.39 0.77 5.36
CA ALA A 95 11.28 1.90 5.57
C ALA A 95 12.31 1.56 6.65
N VAL A 96 13.52 2.09 6.49
CA VAL A 96 14.59 2.03 7.49
C VAL A 96 14.89 3.46 7.94
N SER A 97 14.65 3.76 9.22
CA SER A 97 14.92 5.08 9.78
C SER A 97 16.42 5.33 9.93
N SER A 98 16.81 6.57 10.24
CA SER A 98 18.19 6.94 10.56
C SER A 98 18.73 6.22 11.82
N SER A 99 17.86 5.81 12.73
CA SER A 99 18.21 4.95 13.89
C SER A 99 18.37 3.47 13.51
N GLY A 100 18.16 3.13 12.24
CA GLY A 100 18.19 1.76 11.73
C GLY A 100 16.91 0.98 12.02
N SER A 101 15.86 1.57 12.58
CA SER A 101 14.60 0.86 12.85
C SER A 101 13.88 0.56 11.54
N VAL A 102 13.45 -0.68 11.37
CA VAL A 102 12.70 -1.12 10.19
C VAL A 102 11.22 -1.05 10.50
N THR A 103 10.45 -0.49 9.58
CA THR A 103 8.99 -0.47 9.65
C THR A 103 8.40 -1.01 8.37
N TYR A 104 7.18 -1.52 8.45
CA TYR A 104 6.35 -1.86 7.30
C TYR A 104 5.03 -1.09 7.42
N ASN A 105 4.71 -0.27 6.41
CA ASN A 105 3.57 0.65 6.42
C ASN A 105 3.50 1.48 7.72
N GLY A 106 4.66 1.97 8.19
CA GLY A 106 4.80 2.76 9.41
C GLY A 106 4.78 1.96 10.72
N SER A 107 4.39 0.68 10.70
CA SER A 107 4.45 -0.18 11.88
C SER A 107 5.85 -0.77 12.07
N GLY A 108 6.45 -0.54 13.23
CA GLY A 108 7.67 -1.24 13.67
C GLY A 108 7.40 -2.62 14.29
N LYS A 109 6.13 -3.05 14.36
CA LYS A 109 5.72 -4.31 14.96
C LYS A 109 5.77 -5.44 13.94
N PHE A 110 6.55 -6.46 14.26
CA PHE A 110 6.64 -7.72 13.53
C PHE A 110 6.41 -8.87 14.51
N TYR A 111 6.28 -10.08 14.00
CA TYR A 111 6.08 -11.28 14.79
C TYR A 111 7.05 -12.36 14.37
N ALA A 112 7.66 -13.00 15.35
CA ALA A 112 8.50 -14.18 15.17
C ALA A 112 7.68 -15.41 15.57
N CYS A 113 7.39 -16.30 14.62
CA CYS A 113 6.67 -17.54 14.93
C CYS A 113 7.59 -18.75 14.75
N PRO A 114 7.67 -19.64 15.76
CA PRO A 114 8.63 -20.73 15.75
C PRO A 114 8.32 -21.74 14.65
N VAL A 115 9.36 -22.20 13.95
CA VAL A 115 9.24 -23.29 12.98
C VAL A 115 9.57 -24.66 13.56
N ASN A 116 10.27 -24.68 14.69
CA ASN A 116 10.60 -25.86 15.46
C ASN A 116 10.83 -25.46 16.93
N ASP A 117 11.05 -26.45 17.80
CA ASP A 117 11.38 -26.23 19.21
C ASP A 117 12.88 -25.93 19.43
N SER A 118 13.67 -25.74 18.36
CA SER A 118 15.11 -25.46 18.41
C SER A 118 15.44 -23.95 18.37
N GLY A 119 14.44 -23.09 18.51
CA GLY A 119 14.63 -21.63 18.54
C GLY A 119 14.84 -20.99 17.17
N GLU A 120 14.30 -21.59 16.11
CA GLU A 120 14.21 -20.97 14.79
C GLU A 120 12.83 -20.36 14.55
N TYR A 121 12.79 -19.18 13.94
CA TYR A 121 11.54 -18.44 13.73
C TYR A 121 11.43 -17.89 12.31
N ASN A 122 10.22 -17.92 11.76
CA ASN A 122 9.80 -17.11 10.62
C ASN A 122 9.41 -15.70 11.08
N VAL A 123 9.52 -14.71 10.18
CA VAL A 123 9.15 -13.31 10.43
C VAL A 123 7.86 -12.95 9.69
N TYR A 124 6.93 -12.27 10.37
CA TYR A 124 5.64 -11.87 9.82
C TYR A 124 5.28 -10.43 10.23
N THR A 125 4.36 -9.79 9.50
CA THR A 125 3.76 -8.51 9.95
C THR A 125 2.52 -8.70 10.82
N THR A 126 1.89 -9.87 10.75
CA THR A 126 0.81 -10.32 11.65
C THR A 126 1.13 -11.72 12.18
N PRO A 127 0.67 -12.11 13.38
CA PRO A 127 0.88 -13.46 13.88
C PRO A 127 0.37 -14.50 12.87
N ALA A 128 1.16 -15.54 12.62
CA ALA A 128 0.77 -16.60 11.70
C ALA A 128 -0.50 -17.32 12.20
N PRO A 129 -1.52 -17.55 11.35
CA PRO A 129 -2.75 -18.22 11.76
C PRO A 129 -2.48 -19.58 12.42
N GLY A 130 -3.11 -19.82 13.57
CA GLY A 130 -2.97 -21.08 14.30
C GLY A 130 -1.65 -21.24 15.06
N GLN A 131 -0.74 -20.27 15.02
CA GLN A 131 0.53 -20.34 15.77
C GLN A 131 0.47 -19.48 17.04
N THR A 132 0.03 -20.09 18.14
CA THR A 132 -0.09 -19.42 19.44
C THR A 132 1.25 -19.07 20.08
N LYS A 133 2.35 -19.65 19.60
CA LYS A 133 3.71 -19.39 20.08
C LYS A 133 4.40 -18.23 19.35
N CYS A 134 3.71 -17.48 18.50
CA CYS A 134 4.26 -16.26 17.90
C CYS A 134 4.56 -15.23 19.00
N VAL A 135 5.70 -14.56 18.89
CA VAL A 135 6.10 -13.50 19.81
C VAL A 135 6.32 -12.19 19.05
N GLU A 136 5.94 -11.06 19.66
CA GLU A 136 6.18 -9.74 19.08
C GLU A 136 7.68 -9.44 19.05
N ILE A 137 8.14 -8.88 17.94
CA ILE A 137 9.51 -8.44 17.70
C ILE A 137 9.54 -7.10 16.98
N SER A 138 10.67 -6.43 17.05
CA SER A 138 11.01 -5.27 16.24
C SER A 138 12.19 -5.60 15.34
N LEU A 139 12.16 -5.11 14.11
CA LEU A 139 13.28 -5.24 13.17
C LEU A 139 14.13 -3.96 13.16
N GLY A 140 15.43 -4.13 12.98
CA GLY A 140 16.39 -3.05 12.85
C GLY A 140 17.58 -3.41 11.96
N SER A 141 18.42 -2.42 11.68
CA SER A 141 19.64 -2.57 10.92
C SER A 141 20.75 -3.11 11.83
N ALA A 142 21.38 -4.19 11.40
CA ALA A 142 22.57 -4.79 12.00
C ALA A 142 23.86 -4.33 11.29
N GLY A 143 23.81 -3.16 10.65
CA GLY A 143 24.91 -2.57 9.89
C GLY A 143 24.84 -2.88 8.39
N SER A 144 25.74 -2.25 7.63
CA SER A 144 25.81 -2.44 6.19
C SER A 144 26.21 -3.87 5.82
N CYS A 145 25.70 -4.33 4.68
CA CYS A 145 26.34 -5.44 4.00
C CYS A 145 27.75 -4.96 3.61
N GLY A 146 28.80 -5.71 3.95
CA GLY A 146 30.18 -5.32 3.62
C GLY A 146 30.36 -5.04 2.11
N ALA A 147 31.52 -4.49 1.73
CA ALA A 147 31.84 -3.97 0.39
C ALA A 147 31.72 -4.95 -0.81
N SER A 148 31.14 -6.15 -0.64
CA SER A 148 30.86 -7.14 -1.69
C SER A 148 29.41 -7.13 -2.19
N ALA A 149 28.52 -6.30 -1.66
CA ALA A 149 27.18 -6.14 -2.24
C ALA A 149 27.23 -5.23 -3.49
N SER A 150 27.71 -5.78 -4.61
CA SER A 150 27.59 -5.14 -5.91
C SER A 150 26.12 -4.98 -6.26
N GLN A 151 25.66 -3.73 -6.37
CA GLN A 151 24.35 -3.31 -6.87
C GLN A 151 23.87 -4.15 -8.06
N PRO A 152 22.64 -4.67 -8.06
CA PRO A 152 21.97 -5.07 -9.28
C PRO A 152 21.66 -3.82 -10.13
N ALA A 153 21.99 -3.89 -11.42
CA ALA A 153 21.73 -2.82 -12.37
C ALA A 153 20.21 -2.60 -12.55
N ALA A 154 19.81 -1.33 -12.58
CA ALA A 154 18.43 -0.90 -12.81
C ALA A 154 17.84 -1.54 -14.09
N SER A 155 16.70 -2.19 -13.95
CA SER A 155 15.90 -2.73 -15.05
C SER A 155 15.34 -1.59 -15.91
N LYS A 156 15.76 -1.55 -17.18
CA LYS A 156 15.24 -0.67 -18.24
C LYS A 156 13.81 -1.10 -18.65
N PRO A 157 12.93 -0.20 -19.11
CA PRO A 157 11.58 -0.58 -19.56
C PRO A 157 11.63 -1.56 -20.73
N ALA A 158 10.74 -2.57 -20.68
CA ALA A 158 10.62 -3.63 -21.66
C ALA A 158 10.30 -3.07 -23.05
N GLY A 159 11.29 -3.09 -23.93
CA GLY A 159 11.11 -3.03 -25.38
C GLY A 159 10.73 -4.42 -25.90
N SER A 160 9.68 -4.46 -26.71
CA SER A 160 9.17 -5.61 -27.45
C SER A 160 10.24 -6.33 -28.29
N TYR A 161 10.41 -7.65 -28.11
CA TYR A 161 11.02 -8.59 -29.07
C TYR A 161 10.42 -10.01 -28.89
N PRO A 162 10.49 -10.88 -29.93
CA PRO A 162 9.50 -11.92 -30.20
C PRO A 162 9.71 -13.25 -29.45
N ALA A 163 8.67 -14.06 -29.46
CA ALA A 163 8.58 -15.39 -28.88
C ALA A 163 9.73 -16.32 -29.32
N ALA A 164 10.38 -16.95 -28.34
CA ALA A 164 11.33 -18.04 -28.55
C ALA A 164 10.67 -19.39 -28.22
N THR A 165 10.78 -20.30 -29.18
CA THR A 165 10.38 -21.71 -29.15
C THR A 165 11.08 -22.54 -28.05
N PRO A 166 10.43 -23.58 -27.49
CA PRO A 166 11.01 -24.46 -26.47
C PRO A 166 12.07 -25.44 -27.05
N PRO A 167 13.16 -25.77 -26.31
CA PRO A 167 14.12 -26.78 -26.74
C PRO A 167 13.61 -28.21 -26.51
N ALA A 168 14.01 -29.09 -27.43
CA ALA A 168 13.69 -30.51 -27.49
C ALA A 168 14.34 -31.35 -26.38
N ALA A 169 13.63 -32.41 -26.00
CA ALA A 169 14.02 -33.42 -25.03
C ALA A 169 15.18 -34.30 -25.52
N THR A 170 16.17 -34.52 -24.67
CA THR A 170 17.17 -35.60 -24.80
C THR A 170 16.90 -36.70 -23.77
N LYS A 171 16.84 -37.93 -24.28
CA LYS A 171 16.55 -39.17 -23.56
C LYS A 171 17.80 -39.64 -22.80
N THR A 172 17.65 -39.99 -21.52
CA THR A 172 18.56 -40.90 -20.83
C THR A 172 17.80 -41.96 -20.05
N LYS A 173 18.38 -43.16 -20.08
CA LYS A 173 17.85 -44.49 -19.75
C LYS A 173 17.77 -44.75 -18.23
N PRO A 174 16.74 -45.45 -17.71
CA PRO A 174 16.69 -45.85 -16.30
C PRO A 174 17.49 -47.13 -16.01
N SER A 175 18.00 -47.24 -14.79
CA SER A 175 18.62 -48.44 -14.21
C SER A 175 17.65 -49.11 -13.22
N GLU A 176 17.44 -50.43 -13.39
CA GLU A 176 16.87 -51.39 -12.42
C GLU A 176 17.78 -51.46 -11.16
N THR A 177 17.43 -51.86 -9.93
CA THR A 177 16.41 -52.70 -9.22
C THR A 177 16.63 -52.45 -7.69
N PRO A 178 15.99 -53.09 -6.67
CA PRO A 178 14.79 -53.95 -6.62
C PRO A 178 13.73 -53.56 -5.54
N LYS A 179 12.55 -54.19 -5.67
CA LYS A 179 11.32 -54.11 -4.88
C LYS A 179 11.42 -54.81 -3.50
N PRO A 180 10.84 -54.25 -2.42
CA PRO A 180 10.42 -55.04 -1.26
C PRO A 180 8.92 -55.40 -1.32
N THR A 181 8.62 -56.56 -0.76
CA THR A 181 7.31 -57.23 -0.67
C THR A 181 6.32 -56.49 0.25
N PRO A 182 4.99 -56.49 -0.03
CA PRO A 182 3.99 -55.90 0.87
C PRO A 182 3.70 -56.82 2.08
N GLU A 183 3.72 -56.23 3.27
CA GLU A 183 3.32 -56.83 4.55
C GLU A 183 1.79 -56.75 4.75
N ALA A 184 1.24 -57.74 5.47
CA ALA A 184 -0.20 -57.95 5.69
C ALA A 184 -0.85 -56.89 6.63
N PRO A 185 -2.15 -56.59 6.49
CA PRO A 185 -2.83 -55.60 7.34
C PRO A 185 -3.27 -56.19 8.69
N LYS A 186 -2.97 -55.46 9.78
CA LYS A 186 -3.40 -55.71 11.17
C LYS A 186 -4.83 -55.15 11.41
N PRO A 187 -5.67 -55.77 12.27
CA PRO A 187 -7.09 -55.45 12.37
C PRO A 187 -7.41 -54.17 13.13
N THR A 188 -8.48 -53.50 12.69
CA THR A 188 -9.07 -52.27 13.26
C THR A 188 -9.99 -52.59 14.45
N PRO A 189 -10.03 -51.77 15.52
CA PRO A 189 -10.98 -51.93 16.62
C PRO A 189 -12.39 -51.43 16.26
N GLU A 190 -13.39 -52.16 16.77
CA GLU A 190 -14.83 -52.02 16.59
C GLU A 190 -15.39 -50.78 17.32
N ALA A 191 -16.24 -49.99 16.66
CA ALA A 191 -16.92 -48.82 17.22
C ALA A 191 -18.29 -49.18 17.85
N PRO A 192 -18.78 -48.46 18.88
CA PRO A 192 -20.00 -48.82 19.59
C PRO A 192 -21.28 -48.42 18.84
N LYS A 193 -22.30 -49.27 19.01
CA LYS A 193 -23.66 -49.20 18.45
C LYS A 193 -24.45 -47.93 18.85
N PRO A 194 -25.26 -47.33 17.97
CA PRO A 194 -26.11 -46.20 18.32
C PRO A 194 -27.47 -46.62 18.91
N THR A 195 -27.98 -45.77 19.80
CA THR A 195 -29.27 -45.82 20.51
C THR A 195 -30.42 -45.29 19.61
N PRO A 196 -31.69 -45.70 19.78
CA PRO A 196 -32.79 -45.32 18.88
C PRO A 196 -33.39 -43.94 19.22
N GLU A 197 -33.52 -43.05 18.24
CA GLU A 197 -34.34 -41.82 18.33
C GLU A 197 -35.59 -41.90 17.44
N THR A 198 -36.66 -41.30 17.96
CA THR A 198 -38.04 -41.19 17.46
C THR A 198 -38.21 -40.41 16.14
N PRO A 199 -39.29 -40.65 15.37
CA PRO A 199 -39.44 -40.14 14.00
C PRO A 199 -40.02 -38.72 13.92
N LYS A 200 -39.46 -37.89 13.03
CA LYS A 200 -39.99 -36.58 12.60
C LYS A 200 -40.53 -36.67 11.15
N PRO A 201 -41.58 -35.90 10.76
CA PRO A 201 -42.34 -36.14 9.53
C PRO A 201 -41.59 -35.83 8.24
N SER A 202 -41.91 -36.61 7.22
CA SER A 202 -41.38 -36.61 5.85
C SER A 202 -41.90 -35.42 5.03
N MET A 203 -41.00 -34.71 4.34
CA MET A 203 -41.32 -33.85 3.20
C MET A 203 -40.73 -34.46 1.92
N PRO A 204 -41.41 -34.34 0.75
CA PRO A 204 -41.02 -35.04 -0.48
C PRO A 204 -39.79 -34.42 -1.16
N ALA A 205 -38.98 -35.28 -1.77
CA ALA A 205 -37.81 -34.94 -2.57
C ALA A 205 -38.17 -34.21 -3.89
N PRO A 206 -37.37 -33.24 -4.36
CA PRO A 206 -37.48 -32.71 -5.72
C PRO A 206 -36.87 -33.70 -6.72
N GLN A 207 -37.60 -33.97 -7.80
CA GLN A 207 -37.14 -34.81 -8.90
C GLN A 207 -36.02 -34.13 -9.70
N GLU A 208 -35.01 -34.93 -9.99
CA GLU A 208 -33.87 -34.65 -10.84
C GLU A 208 -34.34 -34.49 -12.30
N SER A 209 -34.08 -33.32 -12.90
CA SER A 209 -34.32 -33.06 -14.32
C SER A 209 -32.98 -32.99 -15.03
N GLU A 210 -32.70 -34.00 -15.85
CA GLU A 210 -31.55 -34.06 -16.74
C GLU A 210 -31.60 -32.91 -17.76
N CYS A 211 -30.57 -32.07 -17.79
CA CYS A 211 -30.35 -31.08 -18.85
C CYS A 211 -29.13 -31.51 -19.69
N VAL A 212 -29.41 -32.07 -20.87
CA VAL A 212 -28.43 -32.40 -21.91
C VAL A 212 -27.94 -31.11 -22.58
N PRO A 213 -26.62 -30.82 -22.65
CA PRO A 213 -26.14 -29.70 -23.46
C PRO A 213 -26.08 -30.12 -24.94
N LYS A 214 -26.96 -29.53 -25.77
CA LYS A 214 -26.81 -29.53 -27.24
C LYS A 214 -25.69 -28.56 -27.62
N VAL A 215 -24.61 -29.09 -28.16
CA VAL A 215 -23.55 -28.32 -28.84
C VAL A 215 -24.13 -27.80 -30.16
N VAL A 216 -24.33 -26.49 -30.27
CA VAL A 216 -24.63 -25.81 -31.53
C VAL A 216 -23.34 -25.15 -32.01
N THR A 217 -22.73 -25.75 -33.02
CA THR A 217 -21.58 -25.21 -33.75
C THR A 217 -22.07 -24.04 -34.61
N VAL A 218 -21.77 -22.80 -34.22
CA VAL A 218 -21.99 -21.61 -35.07
C VAL A 218 -20.70 -21.32 -35.84
N THR A 219 -20.71 -21.68 -37.12
CA THR A 219 -19.65 -21.31 -38.06
C THR A 219 -19.83 -19.84 -38.45
N VAL A 220 -19.02 -18.95 -37.88
CA VAL A 220 -18.94 -17.54 -38.33
C VAL A 220 -17.88 -17.46 -39.43
N THR A 221 -18.33 -17.42 -40.68
CA THR A 221 -17.53 -17.01 -41.83
C THR A 221 -17.46 -15.49 -41.90
N GLN A 222 -16.32 -14.91 -41.50
CA GLN A 222 -15.99 -13.52 -41.84
C GLN A 222 -14.93 -13.50 -42.96
N PRO A 223 -15.13 -12.71 -44.04
CA PRO A 223 -14.12 -12.52 -45.06
C PRO A 223 -13.05 -11.52 -44.61
N MET A 224 -11.79 -11.97 -44.60
CA MET A 224 -10.61 -11.10 -44.44
C MET A 224 -10.38 -10.32 -45.75
N ALA A 225 -10.58 -9.00 -45.71
CA ALA A 225 -10.03 -8.08 -46.71
C ALA A 225 -8.70 -7.52 -46.18
N PRO A 226 -7.67 -7.33 -47.02
CA PRO A 226 -6.38 -6.81 -46.59
C PRO A 226 -6.47 -5.30 -46.29
N PRO A 227 -5.76 -4.78 -45.28
CA PRO A 227 -5.73 -3.34 -45.02
C PRO A 227 -4.91 -2.63 -46.11
N ALA A 228 -5.55 -1.65 -46.76
CA ALA A 228 -4.88 -0.68 -47.60
C ALA A 228 -3.95 0.21 -46.75
N SER A 229 -2.75 0.41 -47.26
CA SER A 229 -1.71 1.32 -46.77
C SER A 229 -2.24 2.73 -46.56
N MET A 230 -2.27 3.20 -45.31
CA MET A 230 -2.45 4.62 -45.01
C MET A 230 -1.11 5.37 -45.04
N PRO A 231 -1.07 6.63 -45.51
CA PRO A 231 0.16 7.42 -45.58
C PRO A 231 0.60 7.91 -44.19
N ALA A 232 1.91 8.12 -44.07
CA ALA A 232 2.58 8.63 -42.88
C ALA A 232 2.03 10.00 -42.42
N PRO A 233 1.97 10.26 -41.11
CA PRO A 233 1.60 11.58 -40.60
C PRO A 233 2.71 12.59 -40.89
N SER A 234 2.34 13.67 -41.57
CA SER A 234 3.17 14.85 -41.82
C SER A 234 3.63 15.49 -40.50
N GLN A 235 4.94 15.75 -40.40
CA GLN A 235 5.55 16.49 -39.30
C GLN A 235 4.93 17.88 -39.12
N PRO A 236 4.71 18.36 -37.89
CA PRO A 236 4.48 19.78 -37.63
C PRO A 236 5.75 20.57 -37.91
N ALA A 237 5.59 21.69 -38.63
CA ALA A 237 6.66 22.64 -38.92
C ALA A 237 7.28 23.21 -37.64
N GLN A 238 8.61 23.32 -37.63
CA GLN A 238 9.38 23.98 -36.57
C GLN A 238 9.00 25.46 -36.46
N SER A 239 8.33 25.84 -35.39
CA SER A 239 8.16 27.25 -35.00
C SER A 239 9.44 27.77 -34.35
N LYS A 240 9.96 28.85 -34.93
CA LYS A 240 11.12 29.66 -34.51
C LYS A 240 11.05 30.06 -33.02
N PRO A 241 12.15 30.04 -32.26
CA PRO A 241 12.17 30.53 -30.88
C PRO A 241 11.90 32.03 -30.79
N ALA A 242 11.09 32.45 -29.82
CA ALA A 242 10.88 33.83 -29.45
C ALA A 242 12.17 34.45 -28.86
N PRO A 243 12.45 35.75 -29.07
CA PRO A 243 13.58 36.43 -28.44
C PRO A 243 13.38 36.56 -26.91
N PRO A 244 14.47 36.65 -26.13
CA PRO A 244 14.40 36.77 -24.67
C PRO A 244 13.81 38.13 -24.24
N PRO A 245 13.14 38.19 -23.07
CA PRO A 245 12.62 39.44 -22.54
C PRO A 245 13.77 40.40 -22.14
N GLU A 246 13.62 41.66 -22.54
CA GLU A 246 14.52 42.74 -22.16
C GLU A 246 14.48 43.02 -20.66
N SER A 247 15.65 43.36 -20.14
CA SER A 247 15.99 43.65 -18.75
C SER A 247 15.13 44.74 -18.10
N MET A 248 14.49 44.41 -16.98
CA MET A 248 14.00 45.43 -16.02
C MET A 248 15.18 45.94 -15.16
N PRO A 249 15.22 47.25 -14.82
CA PRO A 249 16.30 47.82 -14.01
C PRO A 249 16.19 47.42 -12.54
N ALA A 250 17.35 47.23 -11.90
CA ALA A 250 17.50 46.89 -10.49
C ALA A 250 16.99 48.01 -9.55
N PRO A 251 16.39 47.67 -8.39
CA PRO A 251 16.07 48.65 -7.37
C PRO A 251 17.33 49.13 -6.63
N PRO A 252 17.36 50.37 -6.11
CA PRO A 252 18.55 50.96 -5.50
C PRO A 252 18.86 50.35 -4.12
N ALA A 253 20.17 50.29 -3.84
CA ALA A 253 20.73 49.83 -2.58
C ALA A 253 20.23 50.67 -1.39
N SER A 254 19.67 50.00 -0.39
CA SER A 254 19.31 50.60 0.90
C SER A 254 20.46 50.39 1.90
N GLN A 255 20.90 51.49 2.51
CA GLN A 255 21.92 51.56 3.56
C GLN A 255 21.54 50.80 4.84
N PRO A 256 22.50 50.41 5.69
CA PRO A 256 22.24 49.69 6.92
C PRO A 256 21.76 50.64 8.03
N ALA A 257 20.58 50.38 8.58
CA ALA A 257 20.07 51.05 9.78
C ALA A 257 20.47 50.30 11.06
N ALA A 258 20.76 51.10 12.09
CA ALA A 258 21.38 50.73 13.35
C ALA A 258 20.55 49.81 14.26
N SER A 259 21.27 49.09 15.10
CA SER A 259 20.82 48.16 16.14
C SER A 259 20.28 48.86 17.40
N LYS A 260 19.07 48.48 17.86
CA LYS A 260 18.63 48.42 19.29
C LYS A 260 17.21 47.80 19.45
N PRO A 261 16.75 47.48 20.68
CA PRO A 261 16.85 46.17 21.35
C PRO A 261 15.51 45.39 21.38
N ALA A 262 15.60 44.11 21.77
CA ALA A 262 14.51 43.15 21.92
C ALA A 262 13.35 43.66 22.79
N ALA A 263 12.12 43.52 22.27
CA ALA A 263 10.87 43.63 23.02
C ALA A 263 10.18 42.26 23.10
N SER A 264 9.65 41.97 24.28
CA SER A 264 9.16 40.70 24.78
C SER A 264 8.02 40.09 23.95
N MET A 265 8.04 38.75 23.82
CA MET A 265 7.00 37.95 23.17
C MET A 265 5.64 38.06 23.91
N PRO A 266 4.49 38.09 23.20
CA PRO A 266 3.22 37.73 23.79
C PRO A 266 3.07 36.20 23.84
N THR A 267 2.50 35.72 24.93
CA THR A 267 2.13 34.33 25.21
C THR A 267 1.13 33.78 24.17
N PRO A 268 1.24 32.49 23.78
CA PRO A 268 0.30 31.88 22.84
C PRO A 268 -1.10 31.80 23.44
N SER A 269 -2.09 32.37 22.73
CA SER A 269 -3.50 32.30 23.10
C SER A 269 -4.05 30.91 22.77
N LYS A 270 -4.66 30.28 23.79
CA LYS A 270 -5.41 29.02 23.69
C LYS A 270 -6.44 29.09 22.54
N PRO A 271 -6.57 28.05 21.68
CA PRO A 271 -7.63 28.01 20.66
C PRO A 271 -9.03 28.10 21.31
N ALA A 272 -9.91 28.88 20.67
CA ALA A 272 -11.30 28.99 21.06
C ALA A 272 -12.02 27.65 20.84
N PRO A 273 -12.95 27.25 21.73
CA PRO A 273 -13.65 25.98 21.60
C PRO A 273 -14.64 26.00 20.44
N SER A 274 -14.48 25.05 19.52
CA SER A 274 -15.53 24.61 18.59
C SER A 274 -16.74 24.09 19.39
N ALA A 275 -17.93 24.16 18.77
CA ALA A 275 -19.22 23.86 19.38
C ALA A 275 -19.26 22.59 20.27
N PRO A 276 -20.15 22.52 21.29
CA PRO A 276 -20.17 21.43 22.26
C PRO A 276 -20.28 20.07 21.57
N ALA A 277 -19.30 19.20 21.81
CA ALA A 277 -19.38 17.80 21.45
C ALA A 277 -20.69 17.21 22.01
N ALA A 278 -21.51 16.63 21.14
CA ALA A 278 -22.62 15.81 21.57
C ALA A 278 -22.07 14.77 22.57
N SER A 279 -22.62 14.76 23.77
CA SER A 279 -22.30 13.78 24.81
C SER A 279 -22.59 12.38 24.27
N GLY A 280 -21.56 11.70 23.77
CA GLY A 280 -21.66 10.41 23.07
C GLY A 280 -20.60 10.18 21.99
N ALA A 281 -19.93 11.22 21.47
CA ALA A 281 -18.88 11.07 20.45
C ALA A 281 -17.51 10.71 21.04
N CYS A 282 -16.71 9.95 20.27
CA CYS A 282 -15.32 9.66 20.64
C CYS A 282 -14.46 10.93 20.55
N PRO A 283 -13.34 11.00 21.29
CA PRO A 283 -12.36 12.07 21.11
C PRO A 283 -11.94 12.22 19.65
N GLN A 284 -11.78 13.46 19.19
CA GLN A 284 -11.36 13.80 17.83
C GLN A 284 -9.84 13.70 17.64
N ASP A 285 -9.26 12.66 18.21
CA ASP A 285 -7.84 12.32 18.13
C ASP A 285 -7.70 10.81 17.97
N LEU A 286 -6.48 10.38 17.63
CA LEU A 286 -6.15 8.96 17.46
C LEU A 286 -5.45 8.37 18.70
N ASN A 287 -5.59 9.00 19.88
CA ASN A 287 -5.03 8.50 21.14
C ASN A 287 -5.87 7.34 21.69
N GLY A 288 -5.72 6.17 21.07
CA GLY A 288 -6.30 4.89 21.50
C GLY A 288 -6.54 3.96 20.31
N ASN A 289 -7.47 3.02 20.44
CA ASN A 289 -7.80 2.09 19.35
C ASN A 289 -8.52 2.80 18.19
N TYR A 290 -7.95 2.74 16.99
CA TYR A 290 -8.58 3.25 15.77
C TYR A 290 -8.37 2.28 14.61
N GLN A 291 -9.17 2.47 13.56
CA GLN A 291 -8.99 1.85 12.25
C GLN A 291 -8.66 2.93 11.22
N TYR A 292 -7.70 2.60 10.36
CA TYR A 292 -7.44 3.33 9.12
C TYR A 292 -8.10 2.57 7.96
N PRO A 293 -8.23 3.18 6.77
CA PRO A 293 -8.86 2.51 5.64
C PRO A 293 -8.01 1.30 5.19
N HIS A 294 -8.62 0.12 5.08
CA HIS A 294 -7.98 -1.06 4.48
C HIS A 294 -8.16 -1.12 2.96
N LEU A 295 -9.01 -0.25 2.41
CA LEU A 295 -9.16 -0.02 0.99
C LEU A 295 -9.50 1.45 0.74
N ILE A 296 -8.86 2.05 -0.25
CA ILE A 296 -9.18 3.38 -0.78
C ILE A 296 -9.36 3.24 -2.28
N VAL A 297 -10.54 3.54 -2.82
CA VAL A 297 -10.84 3.40 -4.26
C VAL A 297 -11.42 4.70 -4.79
N PRO A 298 -10.76 5.36 -5.75
CA PRO A 298 -11.38 6.46 -6.47
C PRO A 298 -12.37 5.92 -7.51
N VAL A 299 -13.53 6.57 -7.58
CA VAL A 299 -14.56 6.35 -8.60
C VAL A 299 -14.83 7.66 -9.32
N ASP A 300 -15.00 7.61 -10.63
CA ASP A 300 -15.03 8.80 -11.49
C ASP A 300 -16.28 8.77 -12.38
N SER A 301 -17.13 9.77 -12.21
CA SER A 301 -18.36 9.94 -12.99
C SER A 301 -18.11 10.23 -14.47
N GLU A 302 -16.95 10.77 -14.85
CA GLU A 302 -16.57 11.00 -16.24
C GLU A 302 -16.06 9.73 -16.92
N HIS A 303 -15.60 8.74 -16.14
CA HIS A 303 -15.12 7.45 -16.62
C HIS A 303 -15.83 6.30 -15.89
N PRO A 304 -17.15 6.14 -16.06
CA PRO A 304 -17.96 5.45 -15.07
C PRO A 304 -17.70 3.94 -14.97
N ASP A 305 -17.17 3.34 -16.03
CA ASP A 305 -16.85 1.90 -16.11
C ASP A 305 -15.38 1.60 -15.81
N LYS A 306 -14.56 2.60 -15.47
CA LYS A 306 -13.14 2.42 -15.17
C LYS A 306 -12.93 2.08 -13.70
N ALA A 307 -12.34 0.92 -13.44
CA ALA A 307 -11.80 0.58 -12.13
C ALA A 307 -10.38 1.14 -12.01
N TYR A 308 -10.18 2.06 -11.06
CA TYR A 308 -8.86 2.64 -10.80
C TYR A 308 -8.00 1.78 -9.88
N GLY A 309 -8.59 0.78 -9.22
CA GLY A 309 -7.89 -0.06 -8.25
C GLY A 309 -7.79 0.61 -6.89
N THR A 310 -7.00 -0.02 -6.02
CA THR A 310 -6.66 0.56 -4.72
C THR A 310 -5.72 1.74 -4.89
N SER A 311 -5.89 2.74 -4.05
CA SER A 311 -5.07 3.94 -3.92
C SER A 311 -4.50 4.02 -2.51
N TYR A 312 -3.52 4.90 -2.32
CA TYR A 312 -3.12 5.39 -0.99
C TYR A 312 -3.60 6.82 -0.75
N ASN A 313 -4.08 7.48 -1.80
CA ASN A 313 -4.57 8.84 -1.75
C ASN A 313 -6.09 8.89 -1.73
N GLY A 314 -6.63 9.80 -0.93
CA GLY A 314 -7.97 10.31 -1.15
C GLY A 314 -7.94 11.37 -2.23
N THR A 315 -8.72 11.18 -3.29
CA THR A 315 -8.89 12.15 -4.38
C THR A 315 -10.37 12.46 -4.51
N ILE A 316 -10.73 13.72 -4.28
CA ILE A 316 -12.11 14.18 -4.27
C ILE A 316 -12.19 15.40 -5.17
N SER A 317 -13.14 15.39 -6.10
CA SER A 317 -13.48 16.53 -6.96
C SER A 317 -14.97 16.54 -7.28
N ALA A 318 -15.42 17.43 -8.17
CA ALA A 318 -16.79 17.43 -8.69
C ALA A 318 -17.19 16.13 -9.41
N HIS A 319 -16.21 15.39 -9.92
CA HIS A 319 -16.43 14.18 -10.72
C HIS A 319 -15.83 12.92 -10.11
N ILE A 320 -14.84 13.06 -9.23
CA ILE A 320 -14.17 11.96 -8.56
C ILE A 320 -14.62 11.92 -7.10
N CYS A 321 -15.14 10.77 -6.68
CA CYS A 321 -15.36 10.45 -5.27
C CYS A 321 -14.33 9.42 -4.83
N THR A 322 -13.99 9.40 -3.54
CA THR A 322 -13.19 8.32 -2.96
C THR A 322 -14.04 7.49 -2.01
N ILE A 323 -14.00 6.17 -2.18
CA ILE A 323 -14.62 5.19 -1.29
C ILE A 323 -13.55 4.57 -0.39
N PHE A 324 -13.84 4.51 0.90
CA PHE A 324 -12.98 3.96 1.94
C PHE A 324 -13.66 2.74 2.58
N ASN A 325 -12.96 1.60 2.67
CA ASN A 325 -13.40 0.49 3.53
C ASN A 325 -12.60 0.44 4.82
N PHE A 326 -13.29 0.11 5.90
CA PHE A 326 -12.69 -0.15 7.21
C PHE A 326 -13.15 -1.50 7.71
N ASP A 327 -12.22 -2.35 8.13
CA ASP A 327 -12.55 -3.61 8.79
C ASP A 327 -12.59 -3.35 10.30
N ILE A 328 -13.78 -3.40 10.87
CA ILE A 328 -13.97 -3.13 12.30
C ILE A 328 -13.66 -4.43 13.07
N PRO A 329 -12.69 -4.42 14.00
CA PRO A 329 -12.35 -5.62 14.77
C PRO A 329 -13.56 -6.14 15.55
N ALA A 330 -13.69 -7.47 15.64
CA ALA A 330 -14.74 -8.09 16.46
C ALA A 330 -14.64 -7.71 17.95
N SER A 331 -13.44 -7.36 18.42
CA SER A 331 -13.19 -6.86 19.78
C SER A 331 -13.85 -5.51 20.08
N TYR A 332 -14.37 -4.81 19.07
CA TYR A 332 -15.10 -3.55 19.25
C TYR A 332 -16.59 -3.79 19.58
N ALA A 333 -17.03 -5.05 19.74
CA ALA A 333 -18.41 -5.36 20.07
C ALA A 333 -18.85 -4.67 21.38
N GLY A 334 -19.99 -3.99 21.35
CA GLY A 334 -20.52 -3.23 22.49
C GLY A 334 -19.72 -1.97 22.83
N LYS A 335 -18.89 -1.49 21.90
CA LYS A 335 -18.17 -0.20 21.97
C LYS A 335 -18.82 0.82 21.03
N THR A 336 -18.47 2.08 21.23
CA THR A 336 -18.86 3.21 20.39
C THR A 336 -17.73 3.51 19.40
N CYS A 337 -18.08 3.79 18.16
CA CYS A 337 -17.15 4.16 17.11
C CYS A 337 -17.55 5.52 16.54
N SER A 338 -16.57 6.36 16.27
CA SER A 338 -16.77 7.61 15.53
C SER A 338 -15.97 7.60 14.23
N ALA A 339 -16.65 7.76 13.11
CA ALA A 339 -16.00 7.99 11.83
C ALA A 339 -15.67 9.49 11.73
N MET A 340 -14.44 9.82 11.32
CA MET A 340 -13.98 11.19 11.22
C MET A 340 -13.07 11.39 10.01
N PHE A 341 -13.08 12.60 9.48
CA PHE A 341 -12.12 13.07 8.49
C PHE A 341 -11.22 14.12 9.14
N MET A 342 -9.91 13.93 9.08
CA MET A 342 -8.91 14.81 9.67
C MET A 342 -8.18 15.54 8.54
N LEU A 343 -8.13 16.87 8.61
CA LEU A 343 -7.41 17.70 7.65
C LEU A 343 -6.53 18.69 8.43
N PRO A 344 -5.30 18.31 8.80
CA PRO A 344 -4.38 19.19 9.52
C PRO A 344 -3.89 20.30 8.61
N LYS A 345 -3.15 21.27 9.16
CA LYS A 345 -2.46 22.24 8.33
C LYS A 345 -1.24 21.58 7.69
N LYS A 346 -0.82 22.07 6.50
CA LYS A 346 0.43 21.61 5.87
C LYS A 346 1.64 21.70 6.78
N GLU A 347 1.72 22.74 7.62
CA GLU A 347 2.84 22.94 8.56
C GLU A 347 2.93 21.87 9.65
N ASP A 348 1.84 21.12 9.89
CA ASP A 348 1.79 20.03 10.86
C ASP A 348 2.08 18.66 10.22
N LEU A 349 2.20 18.58 8.89
CA LEU A 349 2.46 17.34 8.15
C LEU A 349 3.96 17.16 7.92
N GLU A 350 4.45 15.94 8.17
CA GLU A 350 5.86 15.58 7.91
C GLU A 350 6.01 14.56 6.78
N THR A 351 5.13 13.57 6.73
CA THR A 351 5.20 12.41 5.82
C THR A 351 4.07 12.37 4.80
N SER A 352 3.14 13.32 4.88
CA SER A 352 2.06 13.51 3.92
C SER A 352 2.03 14.95 3.41
N ASP A 353 1.28 15.18 2.35
CA ASP A 353 0.95 16.49 1.83
C ASP A 353 -0.44 16.41 1.16
N TYR A 354 -1.03 17.56 0.90
CA TYR A 354 -2.27 17.66 0.13
C TYR A 354 -2.24 18.84 -0.82
N THR A 355 -2.89 18.69 -1.97
CA THR A 355 -3.27 19.81 -2.83
C THR A 355 -4.75 20.03 -2.69
N ILE A 356 -5.16 21.24 -2.30
CA ILE A 356 -6.55 21.66 -2.18
C ILE A 356 -6.78 22.91 -3.02
N SER A 357 -7.88 22.96 -3.74
CA SER A 357 -8.26 24.11 -4.59
C SER A 357 -9.77 24.18 -4.80
N GLY A 358 -10.26 25.31 -5.29
CA GLY A 358 -11.68 25.52 -5.56
C GLY A 358 -12.51 25.72 -4.29
N GLN A 359 -13.83 25.71 -4.47
CA GLN A 359 -14.86 25.95 -3.46
C GLN A 359 -16.00 24.94 -3.62
N GLY A 360 -16.59 24.56 -2.49
CA GLY A 360 -17.69 23.63 -2.44
C GLY A 360 -17.64 22.73 -1.22
N ASP A 361 -18.72 21.99 -1.01
CA ASP A 361 -18.85 21.08 0.11
C ASP A 361 -18.38 19.67 -0.28
N CYS A 362 -17.78 18.98 0.69
CA CYS A 362 -17.58 17.54 0.68
C CYS A 362 -18.74 16.85 1.38
N THR A 363 -19.46 16.01 0.66
CA THR A 363 -20.49 15.14 1.23
C THR A 363 -19.88 13.79 1.56
N VAL A 364 -20.08 13.34 2.81
CA VAL A 364 -19.69 12.01 3.26
C VAL A 364 -20.92 11.14 3.41
N SER A 365 -20.99 10.04 2.68
CA SER A 365 -22.11 9.10 2.69
C SER A 365 -21.66 7.74 3.23
N LYS A 366 -22.54 7.07 3.98
CA LYS A 366 -22.38 5.64 4.30
C LYS A 366 -22.88 4.80 3.14
N LEU A 367 -22.21 3.70 2.83
CA LEU A 367 -22.62 2.78 1.77
C LEU A 367 -23.35 1.56 2.35
N LYS A 368 -24.30 1.00 1.59
CA LYS A 368 -25.06 -0.22 1.95
C LYS A 368 -24.26 -1.51 1.79
N GLY A 369 -23.11 -1.44 1.12
CA GLY A 369 -22.23 -2.57 0.86
C GLY A 369 -20.80 -2.07 0.64
N ASN A 370 -19.91 -3.03 0.37
CA ASN A 370 -18.48 -2.80 0.47
C ASN A 370 -17.88 -2.59 -0.92
N ALA A 371 -16.96 -1.65 -1.06
CA ALA A 371 -16.17 -1.54 -2.28
C ALA A 371 -15.10 -2.65 -2.34
N ASN A 372 -14.54 -2.86 -3.54
CA ASN A 372 -13.35 -3.67 -3.76
C ASN A 372 -12.48 -3.02 -4.84
N ALA A 373 -11.33 -3.60 -5.16
CA ALA A 373 -10.40 -3.03 -6.14
C ALA A 373 -10.96 -2.93 -7.58
N GLN A 374 -12.10 -3.55 -7.88
CA GLN A 374 -12.80 -3.45 -9.17
C GLN A 374 -14.03 -2.53 -9.13
N THR A 375 -14.23 -1.82 -8.02
CA THR A 375 -15.29 -0.82 -7.92
C THR A 375 -15.02 0.32 -8.89
N THR A 376 -16.08 0.71 -9.61
CA THR A 376 -16.17 1.81 -10.56
C THR A 376 -17.34 2.70 -10.14
N TRP A 377 -17.53 3.83 -10.81
CA TRP A 377 -18.72 4.66 -10.59
C TRP A 377 -20.02 3.90 -10.88
N SER A 378 -20.08 3.18 -12.00
CA SER A 378 -21.27 2.42 -12.46
C SER A 378 -21.69 1.31 -11.50
N ASN A 379 -20.74 0.70 -10.78
CA ASN A 379 -21.00 -0.45 -9.91
C ASN A 379 -20.81 -0.17 -8.41
N ALA A 380 -20.57 1.10 -8.03
CA ALA A 380 -20.37 1.49 -6.65
C ALA A 380 -21.56 1.05 -5.78
N PRO A 381 -21.32 0.57 -4.54
CA PRO A 381 -22.40 0.21 -3.64
C PRO A 381 -23.35 1.40 -3.40
N ALA A 382 -24.65 1.13 -3.38
CA ALA A 382 -25.65 2.17 -3.17
C ALA A 382 -25.46 2.87 -1.81
N LYS A 383 -25.69 4.18 -1.76
CA LYS A 383 -25.67 4.97 -0.53
C LYS A 383 -26.77 4.52 0.44
N ALA A 384 -26.42 4.36 1.71
CA ALA A 384 -27.36 4.18 2.80
C ALA A 384 -27.96 5.52 3.22
N GLY A 385 -27.16 6.59 3.18
CA GLY A 385 -27.56 7.96 3.43
C GLY A 385 -26.35 8.88 3.55
N ASP A 386 -26.57 10.18 3.41
CA ASP A 386 -25.55 11.20 3.64
C ASP A 386 -25.46 11.48 5.14
N LEU A 387 -24.22 11.44 5.66
CA LEU A 387 -23.93 11.57 7.08
C LEU A 387 -23.49 13.00 7.44
N ALA A 388 -22.70 13.61 6.56
CA ALA A 388 -22.18 14.96 6.74
C ALA A 388 -22.02 15.66 5.39
N SER A 389 -22.15 16.98 5.41
CA SER A 389 -21.76 17.86 4.30
C SER A 389 -20.93 18.99 4.92
N VAL A 390 -19.67 19.10 4.51
CA VAL A 390 -18.68 19.96 5.17
C VAL A 390 -17.82 20.71 4.16
N GLU A 391 -17.60 21.99 4.41
CA GLU A 391 -16.58 22.77 3.71
C GLU A 391 -15.21 22.47 4.34
N LEU A 392 -14.37 21.73 3.62
CA LEU A 392 -13.07 21.30 4.14
C LEU A 392 -12.08 22.45 4.20
N SER A 393 -11.67 22.82 5.41
CA SER A 393 -10.61 23.77 5.69
C SER A 393 -9.47 23.13 6.51
N PRO A 394 -8.20 23.43 6.20
CA PRO A 394 -7.05 22.95 6.96
C PRO A 394 -7.04 23.32 8.43
N GLY A 395 -6.51 22.42 9.27
CA GLY A 395 -6.43 22.54 10.73
C GLY A 395 -7.66 22.05 11.48
N ASN A 396 -8.52 21.24 10.85
CA ASN A 396 -9.79 20.80 11.42
C ASN A 396 -9.97 19.27 11.39
N THR A 397 -10.75 18.77 12.33
CA THR A 397 -11.27 17.40 12.36
C THR A 397 -12.79 17.43 12.27
N TYR A 398 -13.34 16.66 11.35
CA TYR A 398 -14.76 16.59 11.05
C TYR A 398 -15.29 15.21 11.48
N THR A 399 -16.08 15.16 12.55
CA THR A 399 -16.78 13.93 12.93
C THR A 399 -17.96 13.73 11.98
N VAL A 400 -17.99 12.59 11.30
CA VAL A 400 -18.99 12.23 10.28
C VAL A 400 -20.17 11.51 10.91
N GLU A 401 -19.90 10.47 11.71
CA GLU A 401 -20.93 9.80 12.51
C GLU A 401 -20.33 9.29 13.82
N SER A 402 -21.20 9.04 14.79
CA SER A 402 -20.85 8.36 16.03
C SER A 402 -22.00 7.46 16.49
N GLY A 403 -21.67 6.22 16.85
CA GLY A 403 -22.66 5.22 17.23
C GLY A 403 -22.02 3.89 17.59
N ASP A 404 -22.82 2.83 17.69
CA ASP A 404 -22.30 1.50 17.99
C ASP A 404 -21.30 1.03 16.91
N CYS A 405 -20.19 0.45 17.34
CA CYS A 405 -19.22 -0.15 16.43
C CYS A 405 -19.84 -1.33 15.69
N GLU A 406 -19.71 -1.36 14.37
CA GLU A 406 -20.08 -2.50 13.52
C GLU A 406 -19.04 -3.63 13.60
N ALA A 407 -18.79 -4.11 14.80
CA ALA A 407 -17.73 -5.04 15.12
C ALA A 407 -17.79 -6.34 14.30
N GLY A 408 -16.63 -6.75 13.79
CA GLY A 408 -16.48 -7.94 12.94
C GLY A 408 -16.96 -7.76 11.51
N LYS A 409 -17.32 -6.53 11.10
CA LYS A 409 -17.77 -6.22 9.74
C LYS A 409 -16.83 -5.23 9.07
N THR A 410 -16.85 -5.25 7.75
CA THR A 410 -16.33 -4.15 6.94
C THR A 410 -17.43 -3.11 6.75
N VAL A 411 -17.10 -1.84 6.94
CA VAL A 411 -17.97 -0.70 6.65
C VAL A 411 -17.34 0.18 5.59
N SER A 412 -18.17 0.80 4.75
CA SER A 412 -17.70 1.64 3.65
C SER A 412 -18.32 3.02 3.67
N TYR A 413 -17.48 4.03 3.41
CA TYR A 413 -17.87 5.42 3.29
C TYR A 413 -17.40 5.98 1.96
N GLU A 414 -18.18 6.87 1.38
CA GLU A 414 -17.82 7.62 0.19
C GLU A 414 -17.71 9.10 0.53
N ILE A 415 -16.68 9.77 0.01
CA ILE A 415 -16.55 11.23 0.05
C ILE A 415 -16.57 11.76 -1.38
N CYS A 416 -17.51 12.67 -1.65
CA CYS A 416 -17.68 13.35 -2.94
C CYS A 416 -17.60 14.86 -2.77
N GLY A 417 -16.98 15.55 -3.73
CA GLY A 417 -16.92 17.01 -3.78
C GLY A 417 -18.05 17.60 -4.61
N SER A 418 -18.30 18.89 -4.41
CA SER A 418 -19.25 19.68 -5.20
C SER A 418 -18.60 20.98 -5.69
N GLY A 419 -19.25 21.68 -6.61
CA GLY A 419 -18.72 22.93 -7.17
C GLY A 419 -17.44 22.69 -7.97
N ASP A 420 -16.41 23.51 -7.74
CA ASP A 420 -15.07 23.33 -8.31
C ASP A 420 -14.05 22.85 -7.27
N PHE A 421 -14.53 22.44 -6.08
CA PHE A 421 -13.70 21.87 -5.02
C PHE A 421 -12.90 20.67 -5.52
N SER A 422 -11.62 20.64 -5.17
CA SER A 422 -10.73 19.51 -5.42
C SER A 422 -9.72 19.36 -4.29
N ILE A 423 -9.55 18.13 -3.81
CA ILE A 423 -8.47 17.77 -2.89
C ILE A 423 -7.86 16.44 -3.30
N ASN A 424 -6.53 16.37 -3.23
CA ASN A 424 -5.79 15.12 -3.30
C ASN A 424 -4.78 15.09 -2.15
N TYR A 425 -4.84 14.05 -1.33
CA TYR A 425 -3.98 13.89 -0.16
C TYR A 425 -3.56 12.43 -0.01
N PHE A 426 -2.38 12.18 0.56
CA PHE A 426 -1.95 10.83 0.94
C PHE A 426 -2.49 10.50 2.34
N GLN A 427 -3.25 9.40 2.49
CA GLN A 427 -3.79 8.97 3.78
C GLN A 427 -2.64 8.59 4.72
N ASP A 428 -2.49 9.31 5.83
CA ASP A 428 -1.35 9.13 6.72
C ASP A 428 -1.66 9.54 8.16
N TYR A 429 -1.05 8.85 9.11
CA TYR A 429 -1.17 9.10 10.55
C TYR A 429 -0.01 9.96 11.10
N ASN A 430 1.15 9.99 10.44
CA ASN A 430 2.39 10.51 11.03
C ASN A 430 2.61 12.01 10.80
N PRO A 431 3.15 12.72 11.79
CA PRO A 431 2.70 12.72 13.19
C PRO A 431 1.30 13.37 13.35
N SER A 432 0.80 14.05 12.32
CA SER A 432 -0.50 14.70 12.30
C SER A 432 -1.41 13.97 11.31
N PRO A 433 -2.47 13.28 11.79
CA PRO A 433 -3.27 12.43 10.92
C PRO A 433 -4.05 13.22 9.87
N ILE A 434 -4.01 12.75 8.63
CA ILE A 434 -4.77 13.26 7.49
C ILE A 434 -5.56 12.13 6.82
N GLY A 435 -6.84 12.41 6.58
CA GLY A 435 -7.76 11.50 5.90
C GLY A 435 -8.82 10.91 6.83
N MET A 436 -9.40 9.77 6.43
CA MET A 436 -10.56 9.19 7.10
C MET A 436 -10.16 8.09 8.09
N TYR A 437 -10.73 8.12 9.29
CA TYR A 437 -10.45 7.18 10.38
C TYR A 437 -11.73 6.78 11.11
N ILE A 438 -11.70 5.61 11.76
CA ILE A 438 -12.73 5.20 12.73
C ILE A 438 -12.08 5.04 14.10
N ARG A 439 -12.48 5.87 15.06
CA ARG A 439 -11.97 5.87 16.42
C ARG A 439 -12.93 5.12 17.35
N GLN A 440 -12.41 4.18 18.14
CA GLN A 440 -13.17 3.45 19.15
C GLN A 440 -13.17 4.19 20.51
N CYS A 441 -14.31 4.27 21.16
CA CYS A 441 -14.49 4.63 22.56
C CYS A 441 -15.52 3.69 23.20
#